data_AF-A0A1G1F6K7-F1
#
_entry.id   AF-A0A1G1F6K7-F1
#
_cell.length_a   1.000
_cell.length_b   1.000
_cell.length_c   1.000
_cell.angle_alpha   90.00
_cell.angle_beta   90.00
_cell.angle_gamma   90.00
#
_symmetry.space_group_name_H-M   'P 1'
#
loop_
_entity.id
_entity.type
_entity.pdbx_description
1 polymer ?
#
loop_
_entity_poly.entity_id
_entity_poly.type
_entity_poly.pdbx_seq_one_letter_code
_entity_poly.pdbx_strand_id
1 'polypeptide(L)'
;MGRLIAVQEPIKAEQGKKNCWEFKKCGREPGGAKAEELGVCPVTIHAELDSAHGGSNAGRACWVVAGSLCGGTIQGTFAQKLHNCWNCDFMKAVKQEEEPSAYGFSHTRLGMERTIEKEKASANSSFDSVTPVQPAQVRK
;
A
#
# COMPACT_ATOMS: atom_id res chain seq x y z
N MET A 1 3.42 41.74 28.33
CA MET A 1 3.76 40.40 28.85
C MET A 1 2.99 39.39 28.02
N GLY A 2 3.70 38.69 27.14
CA GLY A 2 3.15 37.98 25.99
C GLY A 2 2.31 36.75 26.37
N ARG A 3 1.22 36.55 25.63
CA ARG A 3 0.42 35.31 25.66
C ARG A 3 1.27 34.17 25.12
N LEU A 4 1.51 33.16 25.95
CA LEU A 4 2.08 31.89 25.55
C LEU A 4 1.07 31.18 24.63
N ILE A 5 1.51 30.89 23.42
CA ILE A 5 0.75 30.17 22.40
C ILE A 5 0.94 28.68 22.71
N ALA A 6 -0.16 27.97 23.00
CA ALA A 6 -0.14 26.52 23.15
C ALA A 6 0.27 25.89 21.81
N VAL A 7 1.44 25.25 21.79
CA VAL A 7 1.89 24.46 20.64
C VAL A 7 1.12 23.14 20.72
N GLN A 8 0.21 22.92 19.76
CA GLN A 8 -0.57 21.69 19.67
C GLN A 8 0.34 20.50 19.37
N GLU A 9 0.19 19.46 20.20
CA GLU A 9 0.80 18.15 20.06
C GLU A 9 0.45 17.54 18.69
N PRO A 10 1.35 16.77 18.05
CA PRO A 10 1.07 16.17 16.75
C PRO A 10 -0.04 15.13 16.89
N ILE A 11 -1.15 15.38 16.19
CA ILE A 11 -2.30 14.50 16.09
C ILE A 11 -1.84 13.18 15.44
N LYS A 12 -1.63 12.13 16.26
CA LYS A 12 -1.58 10.75 15.79
C LYS A 12 -2.94 10.38 15.21
N ALA A 13 -3.09 10.47 13.90
CA ALA A 13 -4.24 9.91 13.20
C ALA A 13 -4.01 8.41 12.97
N GLU A 14 -4.39 7.60 13.96
CA GLU A 14 -4.71 6.18 13.76
C GLU A 14 -6.10 6.09 13.09
N GLN A 15 -6.12 6.32 11.79
CA GLN A 15 -7.20 5.95 10.88
C GLN A 15 -6.51 5.24 9.72
N GLY A 16 -6.84 3.98 9.48
CA GLY A 16 -6.15 3.12 8.52
C GLY A 16 -5.85 3.83 7.19
N LYS A 17 -4.63 3.65 6.68
CA LYS A 17 -4.17 4.30 5.44
C LYS A 17 -5.09 3.94 4.29
N LYS A 18 -5.59 4.94 3.56
CA LYS A 18 -6.56 4.74 2.48
C LYS A 18 -5.89 4.18 1.23
N ASN A 19 -6.59 3.26 0.58
CA ASN A 19 -6.27 2.78 -0.76
C ASN A 19 -6.78 3.74 -1.84
N CYS A 20 -6.26 3.62 -3.07
CA CYS A 20 -6.60 4.57 -4.13
C CYS A 20 -8.09 4.59 -4.49
N TRP A 21 -8.79 3.45 -4.42
CA TRP A 21 -10.22 3.36 -4.73
C TRP A 21 -11.08 4.01 -3.64
N GLU A 22 -10.64 4.02 -2.39
CA GLU A 22 -11.29 4.72 -1.28
C GLU A 22 -11.06 6.23 -1.36
N PHE A 23 -9.85 6.64 -1.73
CA PHE A 23 -9.49 8.05 -1.91
C PHE A 23 -10.20 8.66 -3.11
N LYS A 24 -10.17 7.97 -4.26
CA LYS A 24 -10.76 8.45 -5.53
C LYS A 24 -12.25 8.14 -5.66
N LYS A 25 -12.79 7.22 -4.84
CA LYS A 25 -14.19 6.75 -4.89
C LYS A 25 -14.61 6.33 -6.30
N CYS A 26 -13.76 5.56 -6.97
CA CYS A 26 -13.99 5.20 -8.38
C CYS A 26 -15.03 4.07 -8.55
N GLY A 27 -15.28 3.26 -7.51
CA GLY A 27 -16.29 2.20 -7.53
C GLY A 27 -15.92 0.99 -8.39
N ARG A 28 -14.64 0.76 -8.64
CA ARG A 28 -14.13 -0.36 -9.49
C ARG A 28 -13.41 -1.44 -8.69
N GLU A 29 -13.48 -1.39 -7.36
CA GLU A 29 -13.17 -2.50 -6.47
C GLU A 29 -14.11 -3.69 -6.69
N PRO A 30 -13.77 -4.91 -6.23
CA PRO A 30 -14.66 -6.06 -6.33
C PRO A 30 -16.00 -5.76 -5.63
N GLY A 31 -17.11 -5.95 -6.35
CA GLY A 31 -18.44 -5.58 -5.87
C GLY A 31 -18.76 -4.07 -5.89
N GLY A 32 -17.85 -3.23 -6.39
CA GLY A 32 -18.06 -1.80 -6.51
C GLY A 32 -19.10 -1.43 -7.58
N ALA A 33 -19.73 -0.26 -7.42
CA ALA A 33 -20.86 0.19 -8.25
C ALA A 33 -20.57 0.28 -9.77
N LYS A 34 -19.30 0.38 -10.17
CA LYS A 34 -18.86 0.45 -11.58
C LYS A 34 -18.08 -0.79 -12.02
N ALA A 35 -17.95 -1.80 -11.16
CA ALA A 35 -17.19 -3.01 -11.47
C ALA A 35 -17.87 -3.86 -12.56
N GLU A 36 -19.21 -3.89 -12.58
CA GLU A 36 -19.98 -4.63 -13.59
C GLU A 36 -19.89 -3.96 -14.98
N GLU A 37 -20.02 -2.62 -15.03
CA GLU A 37 -20.02 -1.86 -16.28
C GLU A 37 -18.61 -1.65 -16.85
N LEU A 38 -17.64 -1.26 -16.00
CA LEU A 38 -16.29 -0.85 -16.42
C LEU A 38 -15.23 -1.91 -16.09
N GLY A 39 -15.62 -3.05 -15.55
CA GLY A 39 -14.71 -4.08 -15.07
C GLY A 39 -14.04 -3.73 -13.73
N VAL A 40 -13.57 -4.77 -13.03
CA VAL A 40 -12.78 -4.64 -11.79
C VAL A 40 -11.41 -4.03 -12.11
N CYS A 41 -10.98 -3.10 -11.26
CA CYS A 41 -9.67 -2.45 -11.37
C CYS A 41 -8.55 -3.46 -11.05
N PRO A 42 -7.51 -3.61 -11.87
CA PRO A 42 -6.42 -4.55 -11.58
C PRO A 42 -5.72 -4.24 -10.25
N VAL A 43 -5.70 -2.98 -9.82
CA VAL A 43 -5.10 -2.55 -8.54
C VAL A 43 -5.70 -3.27 -7.34
N THR A 44 -7.01 -3.51 -7.36
CA THR A 44 -7.75 -4.05 -6.21
C THR A 44 -7.59 -5.56 -6.07
N ILE A 45 -6.95 -6.22 -7.03
CA ILE A 45 -6.70 -7.68 -7.04
C ILE A 45 -5.20 -8.02 -7.19
N HIS A 46 -4.33 -7.01 -7.22
CA HIS A 46 -2.90 -7.20 -7.42
C HIS A 46 -2.19 -7.57 -6.11
N ALA A 47 -2.37 -8.82 -5.68
CA ALA A 47 -1.94 -9.33 -4.37
C ALA A 47 -0.41 -9.31 -4.13
N GLU A 48 0.41 -9.32 -5.18
CA GLU A 48 1.87 -9.27 -5.03
C GLU A 48 2.39 -8.00 -4.36
N LEU A 49 1.60 -6.92 -4.38
CA LEU A 49 1.92 -5.65 -3.74
C LEU A 49 1.13 -5.43 -2.45
N ASP A 50 0.46 -6.46 -1.94
CA ASP A 50 -0.21 -6.37 -0.66
C ASP A 50 0.76 -5.95 0.45
N SER A 51 0.28 -5.10 1.36
CA SER A 51 1.07 -4.40 2.38
C SER A 51 2.04 -3.33 1.84
N ALA A 52 2.13 -3.10 0.52
CA ALA A 52 2.92 -1.99 -0.02
C ALA A 52 2.47 -0.67 0.61
N HIS A 53 3.40 -0.02 1.30
CA HIS A 53 3.15 1.21 2.05
C HIS A 53 1.97 1.08 3.05
N GLY A 54 1.72 -0.11 3.60
CA GLY A 54 0.58 -0.36 4.49
C GLY A 54 -0.79 -0.28 3.82
N GLY A 55 -0.87 -0.44 2.50
CA GLY A 55 -2.11 -0.60 1.75
C GLY A 55 -2.50 -2.07 1.54
N SER A 56 -3.69 -2.28 0.97
CA SER A 56 -4.17 -3.62 0.55
C SER A 56 -3.98 -3.80 -0.95
N ASN A 57 -3.55 -4.98 -1.38
CA ASN A 57 -3.14 -5.23 -2.77
C ASN A 57 -2.23 -4.08 -3.27
N ALA A 58 -2.40 -3.62 -4.50
CA ALA A 58 -1.66 -2.44 -4.98
C ALA A 58 -2.33 -1.10 -4.63
N GLY A 59 -3.24 -1.04 -3.66
CA GLY A 59 -4.07 0.14 -3.37
C GLY A 59 -3.29 1.39 -3.05
N ARG A 60 -2.15 1.27 -2.36
CA ARG A 60 -1.18 2.36 -2.12
C ARG A 60 0.05 2.27 -3.01
N ALA A 61 -0.04 1.55 -4.12
CA ALA A 61 0.99 1.37 -5.13
C ALA A 61 0.42 1.51 -6.56
N CYS A 62 -0.74 2.16 -6.72
CA CYS A 62 -1.53 2.08 -7.94
C CYS A 62 -0.81 2.62 -9.19
N TRP A 63 0.23 3.46 -9.01
CA TRP A 63 1.06 4.00 -10.09
C TRP A 63 1.91 2.93 -10.79
N VAL A 64 2.24 1.81 -10.14
CA VAL A 64 3.05 0.74 -10.77
C VAL A 64 2.25 -0.36 -11.48
N VAL A 65 0.92 -0.35 -11.35
CA VAL A 65 0.06 -1.38 -11.96
C VAL A 65 -0.42 -0.96 -13.35
N ALA A 66 -0.03 -1.66 -14.41
CA ALA A 66 -0.55 -1.38 -15.75
C ALA A 66 -2.08 -1.54 -15.81
N GLY A 67 -2.76 -0.75 -16.65
CA GLY A 67 -4.22 -0.79 -16.75
C GLY A 67 -4.98 -0.23 -15.54
N SER A 68 -4.29 0.36 -14.55
CA SER A 68 -4.97 1.08 -13.48
C SER A 68 -5.54 2.41 -14.00
N LEU A 69 -6.83 2.40 -14.29
CA LEU A 69 -7.57 3.49 -14.91
C LEU A 69 -7.84 4.60 -13.88
N CYS A 70 -6.94 5.57 -13.77
CA CYS A 70 -7.29 6.87 -13.21
C CYS A 70 -7.89 7.71 -14.35
N GLY A 71 -9.23 7.82 -14.41
CA GLY A 71 -9.91 8.71 -15.37
C GLY A 71 -10.56 8.05 -16.60
N GLY A 72 -10.72 6.72 -16.63
CA GLY A 72 -11.52 6.03 -17.66
C GLY A 72 -10.84 5.80 -19.02
N THR A 73 -9.57 6.21 -19.18
CA THR A 73 -8.77 5.96 -20.39
C THR A 73 -7.46 5.24 -20.05
N ILE A 74 -6.98 4.37 -20.95
CA ILE A 74 -5.70 3.66 -20.78
C ILE A 74 -4.57 4.71 -20.81
N GLN A 75 -3.85 4.87 -19.70
CA GLN A 75 -2.83 5.92 -19.50
C GLN A 75 -1.45 5.58 -20.12
N GLY A 76 -1.43 4.89 -21.27
CA GLY A 76 -0.21 4.60 -22.01
C GLY A 76 0.81 3.70 -21.27
N THR A 77 2.09 3.88 -21.60
CA THR A 77 3.22 3.10 -21.06
C THR A 77 3.52 3.45 -19.58
N PHE A 78 4.27 2.60 -18.88
CA PHE A 78 4.67 2.82 -17.47
C PHE A 78 5.28 4.22 -17.24
N ALA A 79 6.15 4.70 -18.15
CA ALA A 79 6.81 6.00 -18.04
C ALA A 79 5.81 7.17 -18.14
N GLN A 80 4.87 7.11 -19.08
CA GLN A 80 3.81 8.11 -19.24
C GLN A 80 2.90 8.14 -18.01
N LYS A 81 2.56 6.96 -17.50
CA LYS A 81 1.74 6.82 -16.31
C LYS A 81 2.43 7.36 -15.05
N LEU A 82 3.70 7.03 -14.83
CA LEU A 82 4.45 7.50 -13.66
C LEU A 82 4.60 9.03 -13.68
N HIS A 83 4.82 9.63 -14.85
CA HIS A 83 4.84 11.09 -15.00
C HIS A 83 3.53 11.74 -14.54
N ASN A 84 2.38 11.20 -15.00
CA ASN A 84 1.06 11.68 -14.57
C ASN A 84 0.83 11.45 -13.06
N CYS A 85 1.34 10.34 -12.52
CA CYS A 85 1.18 10.01 -11.10
C CYS A 85 1.94 10.96 -10.18
N TRP A 86 3.07 11.55 -10.58
CA TRP A 86 3.75 12.59 -9.77
C TRP A 86 2.85 13.81 -9.49
N ASN A 87 1.87 14.07 -10.37
CA ASN A 87 0.89 15.13 -10.18
C ASN A 87 -0.40 14.67 -9.49
N CYS A 88 -0.61 13.36 -9.30
CA CYS A 88 -1.80 12.80 -8.68
C CYS A 88 -1.86 13.10 -7.18
N ASP A 89 -2.98 13.66 -6.71
CA ASP A 89 -3.18 13.98 -5.29
C ASP A 89 -3.03 12.78 -4.37
N PHE A 90 -3.41 11.58 -4.84
CA PHE A 90 -3.29 10.38 -4.04
C PHE A 90 -1.83 9.95 -3.86
N MET A 91 -1.01 9.97 -4.92
CA MET A 91 0.42 9.64 -4.79
C MET A 91 1.15 10.67 -3.93
N LYS A 92 0.77 11.95 -4.02
CA LYS A 92 1.29 13.01 -3.15
C LYS A 92 0.94 12.76 -1.67
N ALA A 93 -0.32 12.40 -1.39
CA ALA A 93 -0.75 12.04 -0.03
C ALA A 93 0.02 10.83 0.49
N VAL A 94 0.12 9.75 -0.31
CA VAL A 94 0.90 8.57 0.06
C VAL A 94 2.37 8.93 0.34
N LYS A 95 2.99 9.75 -0.51
CA LYS A 95 4.36 10.21 -0.30
C LYS A 95 4.51 10.95 1.04
N GLN A 96 3.61 11.88 1.36
CA GLN A 96 3.64 12.62 2.62
C GLN A 96 3.44 11.71 3.84
N GLU A 97 2.59 10.69 3.73
CA GLU A 97 2.35 9.71 4.79
C GLU A 97 3.54 8.75 4.99
N GLU A 98 4.26 8.39 3.92
CA GLU A 98 5.38 7.44 3.99
C GLU A 98 6.76 8.07 4.19
N GLU A 99 6.98 9.33 3.82
CA GLU A 99 8.29 9.97 4.03
C GLU A 99 8.81 9.90 5.47
N PRO A 100 7.99 10.05 6.53
CA PRO A 100 8.45 9.89 7.91
C PRO A 100 8.47 8.43 8.41
N SER A 101 8.08 7.45 7.59
CA SER A 101 8.03 6.04 7.99
C SER A 101 9.41 5.39 7.97
N ALA A 102 9.56 4.26 8.68
CA ALA A 102 10.86 3.55 8.76
C ALA A 102 11.41 3.09 7.40
N TYR A 103 10.53 2.83 6.44
CA TYR A 103 10.90 2.36 5.11
C TYR A 103 10.83 3.45 4.03
N GLY A 104 10.23 4.61 4.35
CA GLY A 104 10.11 5.73 3.43
C GLY A 104 9.15 5.51 2.27
N PHE A 105 9.03 6.52 1.41
CA PHE A 105 8.27 6.43 0.17
C PHE A 105 9.07 5.76 -0.96
N SER A 106 8.42 4.90 -1.73
CA SER A 106 8.97 4.29 -2.95
C SER A 106 7.99 4.43 -4.11
N HIS A 107 8.47 5.00 -5.21
CA HIS A 107 7.71 5.15 -6.45
C HIS A 107 7.91 3.99 -7.43
N THR A 108 8.81 3.04 -7.13
CA THR A 108 9.11 1.91 -8.02
C THR A 108 8.58 0.60 -7.44
N ARG A 109 8.21 -0.32 -8.31
CA ARG A 109 7.75 -1.66 -7.93
C ARG A 109 8.84 -2.38 -7.11
N LEU A 110 10.06 -2.42 -7.64
CA LEU A 110 11.22 -3.03 -6.98
C LEU A 110 11.48 -2.49 -5.57
N GLY A 111 11.35 -1.16 -5.37
CA GLY A 111 11.55 -0.58 -4.05
C GLY A 111 10.47 -0.99 -3.05
N MET A 112 9.22 -1.14 -3.50
CA MET A 112 8.13 -1.61 -2.64
C MET A 112 8.28 -3.10 -2.31
N GLU A 113 8.61 -3.94 -3.29
CA GLU A 113 8.83 -5.39 -3.09
C GLU A 113 9.91 -5.65 -2.04
N ARG A 114 11.04 -4.93 -2.12
CA ARG A 114 12.13 -5.04 -1.13
C ARG A 114 11.68 -4.65 0.29
N THR A 115 10.79 -3.67 0.42
CA THR A 115 10.26 -3.27 1.73
C THR A 115 9.33 -4.35 2.27
N ILE A 116 8.42 -4.86 1.45
CA ILE A 116 7.50 -5.96 1.82
C ILE A 116 8.29 -7.19 2.28
N GLU A 117 9.36 -7.56 1.56
CA GLU A 117 10.22 -8.68 1.94
C GLU A 117 10.88 -8.47 3.32
N LYS A 118 11.37 -7.24 3.60
CA LYS A 118 11.96 -6.89 4.90
C LYS A 118 10.94 -6.92 6.03
N GLU A 119 9.72 -6.43 5.78
CA GLU A 119 8.62 -6.49 6.74
C GLU A 119 8.25 -7.95 7.07
N LYS A 120 8.11 -8.79 6.05
CA LYS A 120 7.83 -10.23 6.23
C LYS A 120 8.96 -10.95 6.99
N ALA A 121 10.21 -10.65 6.68
CA ALA A 121 11.36 -11.22 7.39
C ALA A 121 11.37 -10.81 8.88
N SER A 122 11.06 -9.54 9.18
CA SER A 122 10.99 -9.02 10.56
C SER A 122 9.81 -9.59 11.34
N ALA A 123 8.69 -9.87 10.67
CA ALA A 123 7.53 -10.53 11.26
C ALA A 123 7.80 -12.01 11.56
N ASN A 124 8.46 -12.73 10.65
CA ASN A 124 8.76 -14.15 10.82
C ASN A 124 9.82 -14.42 11.89
N SER A 125 10.81 -13.54 12.09
CA SER A 125 11.80 -13.68 13.16
C SER A 125 11.22 -13.59 14.58
N SER A 126 9.96 -13.17 14.71
CA SER A 126 9.26 -13.10 16.00
C SER A 126 8.47 -14.39 16.33
N PHE A 127 8.45 -15.39 15.45
CA PHE A 127 7.72 -16.66 15.62
C PHE A 127 8.61 -17.90 15.81
N ASP A 128 9.95 -17.75 15.79
CA ASP A 128 10.91 -18.88 15.87
C ASP A 128 11.17 -19.41 17.30
N SER A 129 10.15 -19.45 18.17
CA SER A 129 10.25 -20.12 19.48
C SER A 129 9.39 -21.38 19.63
N VAL A 130 8.73 -21.85 18.56
CA VAL A 130 8.10 -23.18 18.59
C VAL A 130 9.14 -24.25 18.27
N THR A 131 9.77 -24.77 19.33
CA THR A 131 10.68 -25.92 19.29
C THR A 131 10.06 -27.11 18.52
N PRO A 132 10.84 -27.83 17.69
CA PRO A 132 10.39 -29.07 17.08
C PRO A 132 9.98 -30.10 18.14
N VAL A 133 8.72 -30.54 18.13
CA VAL A 133 8.29 -31.73 18.88
C VAL A 133 9.03 -32.94 18.28
N GLN A 134 9.95 -33.51 19.06
CA GLN A 134 10.66 -34.72 18.66
C GLN A 134 9.69 -35.90 18.52
N PRO A 135 9.81 -36.73 17.46
CA PRO A 135 9.00 -37.92 17.35
C PRO A 135 9.39 -38.94 18.44
N ALA A 136 8.38 -39.39 19.19
CA ALA A 136 8.52 -40.42 20.20
C ALA A 136 9.10 -41.70 19.59
N GLN A 137 10.22 -42.16 20.14
CA GLN A 137 10.84 -43.42 19.78
C GLN A 137 9.94 -44.59 20.17
N VAL A 138 9.40 -45.29 19.18
CA VAL A 138 8.74 -46.60 19.38
C VAL A 138 9.83 -47.61 19.72
N ARG A 139 9.89 -48.01 21.00
CA ARG A 139 10.71 -49.16 21.43
C ARG A 139 10.02 -50.44 20.97
N LYS A 140 10.80 -51.31 20.32
CA LYS A 140 10.43 -52.68 19.96
C LYS A 140 10.32 -53.55 21.20
#